data_AF-A0A0R1KF83-F1
#
_entry.id   AF-A0A0R1KF83-F1
#
_cell.length_a   1.000
_cell.length_b   1.000
_cell.length_c   1.000
_cell.angle_alpha   90.00
_cell.angle_beta   90.00
_cell.angle_gamma   90.00
#
_symmetry.space_group_name_H-M   'P 1'
#
loop_
_entity.id
_entity.type
_entity.pdbx_description
1 polymer ?
#
loop_
_entity_poly.entity_id
_entity_poly.type
_entity_poly.pdbx_seq_one_letter_code
_entity_poly.pdbx_strand_id
1 'polypeptide(L)'
;MNELVINENLLKIIPGKIEFPEYEKLKKNADDLAEGLKSVKVTPETLKTSKKLLAQVNKQIDKVERFRKDAKKEINKPYDELKVKTDSILKSITNATQIIKKQERELEEAQRQHKKDDINALYLQRLNLYPNFPFKFNDFLSAQSNVLNKSVSMNKTEELMAAWFDTKQKDIDVIKKMDDAEEILAQYIMFPDSVTEAISTVQKKKEYLQKAAEATKKTETPDYNNDITKAKKPVTFVIYDTGEASKVRSYMNANKIEYKEI
;
A
#
# COMPACT_ATOMS: atom_id res chain seq x y z
N MET A 1 14.45 -25.33 -32.66
CA MET A 1 14.60 -24.77 -31.30
C MET A 1 15.72 -25.54 -30.62
N ASN A 2 16.61 -24.87 -29.90
CA ASN A 2 17.60 -25.57 -29.09
C ASN A 2 16.93 -25.97 -27.78
N GLU A 3 16.83 -27.27 -27.53
CA GLU A 3 16.24 -27.80 -26.30
C GLU A 3 17.33 -28.15 -25.30
N LEU A 4 17.08 -27.85 -24.03
CA LEU A 4 17.92 -28.34 -22.95
C LEU A 4 17.60 -29.82 -22.70
N VAL A 5 18.45 -30.71 -23.21
CA VAL A 5 18.27 -32.16 -23.05
C VAL A 5 18.97 -32.63 -21.77
N ILE A 6 18.21 -33.20 -20.84
CA ILE A 6 18.74 -33.84 -19.62
C ILE A 6 18.67 -35.36 -19.80
N ASN A 7 19.82 -35.99 -20.04
CA ASN A 7 19.93 -37.44 -20.19
C ASN A 7 20.32 -38.12 -18.87
N GLU A 8 19.93 -39.38 -18.69
CA GLU A 8 20.16 -40.17 -17.47
C GLU A 8 21.65 -40.37 -17.13
N ASN A 9 22.55 -40.25 -18.12
CA ASN A 9 24.00 -40.41 -17.95
C ASN A 9 24.77 -39.11 -17.66
N LEU A 10 24.10 -37.98 -17.45
CA LEU A 10 24.77 -36.69 -17.18
C LEU A 10 25.43 -36.61 -15.80
N LEU A 11 25.02 -37.47 -14.87
CA LEU A 11 25.47 -37.45 -13.49
C LEU A 11 25.92 -38.85 -13.05
N LYS A 12 27.17 -38.99 -12.63
CA LYS A 12 27.68 -40.19 -11.98
C LYS A 12 27.78 -39.96 -10.48
N ILE A 13 26.91 -40.60 -9.71
CA ILE A 13 26.96 -40.56 -8.24
C ILE A 13 27.77 -41.77 -7.77
N ILE A 14 28.85 -41.52 -7.04
CA ILE A 14 29.61 -42.57 -6.35
C ILE A 14 29.26 -42.46 -4.86
N PRO A 15 28.64 -43.49 -4.25
CA PRO A 15 28.31 -43.47 -2.83
C PRO A 15 29.56 -43.25 -1.96
N GLY A 16 29.51 -42.28 -1.05
CA GLY A 16 30.59 -42.03 -0.10
C GLY A 16 30.61 -43.10 1.00
N LYS A 17 31.64 -43.95 1.03
CA LYS A 17 31.91 -44.84 2.17
C LYS A 17 32.74 -44.10 3.21
N ILE A 18 32.27 -44.04 4.45
CA ILE A 18 33.05 -43.52 5.58
C ILE A 18 33.64 -44.70 6.33
N GLU A 19 34.96 -44.78 6.40
CA GLU A 19 35.66 -45.73 7.27
C GLU A 19 36.18 -44.98 8.50
N PHE A 20 35.94 -45.52 9.69
CA PHE A 20 36.47 -44.99 10.94
C PHE A 20 37.32 -46.06 11.67
N PRO A 21 38.54 -46.34 11.18
CA PRO A 21 39.34 -47.47 11.65
C PRO A 21 39.70 -47.42 13.15
N GLU A 22 39.87 -46.22 13.72
CA GLU A 22 40.22 -46.02 15.13
C GLU A 22 39.02 -45.82 16.07
N TYR A 23 37.80 -46.11 15.62
CA TYR A 23 36.60 -45.89 16.43
C TYR A 23 36.67 -46.58 17.80
N GLU A 24 36.99 -47.88 17.83
CA GLU A 24 37.04 -48.65 19.08
C GLU A 24 38.09 -48.10 20.07
N LYS A 25 39.22 -47.63 19.55
CA LYS A 25 40.28 -47.00 20.35
C LYS A 25 39.81 -45.66 20.91
N LEU A 26 39.18 -44.82 20.10
CA LEU A 26 38.67 -43.53 20.54
C LEU A 26 37.53 -43.68 21.56
N LYS A 27 36.63 -44.65 21.34
CA LYS A 27 35.53 -44.98 22.23
C LYS A 27 36.06 -45.44 23.60
N LYS A 28 37.01 -46.38 23.61
CA LYS A 28 37.66 -46.83 24.85
C LYS A 28 38.28 -45.67 25.63
N ASN A 29 39.03 -44.78 24.95
CA ASN A 29 39.62 -43.60 25.59
C ASN A 29 38.55 -42.64 26.17
N ALA A 30 37.39 -42.52 25.51
CA ALA A 30 36.28 -41.71 25.99
C ALA A 30 35.60 -42.33 27.22
N ASP A 31 35.44 -43.65 27.22
CA ASP A 31 34.89 -44.41 28.35
C ASP A 31 35.81 -44.31 29.58
N ASP A 32 37.13 -44.52 29.40
CA ASP A 32 38.15 -44.37 30.44
C ASP A 32 38.16 -42.94 31.02
N LEU A 33 38.07 -41.92 30.15
CA LEU A 33 37.97 -40.52 30.56
C LEU A 33 36.69 -40.26 31.38
N ALA A 34 35.56 -40.81 30.95
CA ALA A 34 34.28 -40.65 31.64
C ALA A 34 34.27 -41.32 33.01
N GLU A 35 34.86 -42.51 33.14
CA GLU A 35 35.06 -43.18 34.44
C GLU A 35 35.97 -42.38 35.37
N GLY A 36 37.09 -41.88 34.84
CA GLY A 36 37.99 -41.01 35.58
C GLY A 36 37.29 -39.75 36.10
N LEU A 37 36.44 -39.12 35.30
CA LEU A 37 35.69 -37.92 35.70
C LEU A 37 34.64 -38.20 36.78
N LYS A 38 33.97 -39.36 36.76
CA LYS A 38 32.99 -39.77 37.79
C LYS A 38 33.64 -39.92 39.18
N SER A 39 34.93 -40.21 39.24
CA SER A 39 35.67 -40.39 40.49
C SER A 39 36.09 -39.08 41.17
N VAL A 40 36.01 -37.94 40.47
CA VAL A 40 36.48 -36.63 40.97
C VAL A 40 35.47 -36.03 41.96
N LYS A 41 35.89 -35.83 43.22
CA LYS A 41 35.10 -35.10 44.24
C LYS A 41 35.45 -33.61 44.25
N VAL A 42 34.44 -32.76 44.10
CA VAL A 42 34.61 -31.30 44.15
C VAL A 42 34.43 -30.80 45.57
N THR A 43 35.48 -30.18 46.11
CA THR A 43 35.50 -29.52 47.44
C THR A 43 35.94 -28.05 47.26
N PRO A 44 35.81 -27.19 48.29
CA PRO A 44 36.19 -25.77 48.19
C PRO A 44 37.65 -25.56 47.75
N GLU A 45 38.56 -26.45 48.17
CA GLU A 45 39.99 -26.40 47.83
C GLU A 45 40.28 -26.92 46.41
N THR A 46 39.49 -27.87 45.90
CA THR A 46 39.68 -28.46 44.55
C THR A 46 38.85 -27.79 43.45
N LEU A 47 38.03 -26.79 43.78
CA LEU A 47 37.14 -26.13 42.82
C LEU A 47 37.87 -25.54 41.60
N LYS A 48 39.05 -24.94 41.82
CA LYS A 48 39.83 -24.30 40.74
C LYS A 48 40.44 -25.32 39.78
N THR A 49 40.90 -26.45 40.29
CA THR A 49 41.46 -27.55 39.47
C THR A 49 40.37 -28.28 38.72
N SER A 50 39.23 -28.55 39.35
CA SER A 50 38.05 -29.15 38.71
C SER A 50 37.50 -28.30 37.55
N LYS A 51 37.46 -26.96 37.68
CA LYS A 51 37.09 -26.07 36.57
C LYS A 51 38.05 -26.14 35.39
N LYS A 52 39.36 -26.25 35.64
CA LYS A 52 40.37 -26.42 34.57
C LYS A 52 40.22 -27.77 33.87
N LEU A 53 39.95 -28.83 34.61
CA LEU A 53 39.69 -30.17 34.08
C LEU A 53 38.46 -30.18 33.17
N LEU A 54 37.33 -29.60 33.61
CA LEU A 54 36.12 -29.47 32.77
C LEU A 54 36.39 -28.70 31.48
N ALA A 55 37.18 -27.62 31.54
CA ALA A 55 37.54 -26.86 30.34
C ALA A 55 38.38 -27.70 29.35
N GLN A 56 39.24 -28.59 29.84
CA GLN A 56 40.01 -29.51 28.99
C GLN A 56 39.11 -30.59 28.37
N VAL A 57 38.17 -31.14 29.13
CA VAL A 57 37.19 -32.12 28.64
C VAL A 57 36.30 -31.49 27.57
N ASN A 58 35.78 -30.29 27.80
CA ASN A 58 34.97 -29.57 26.80
C ASN A 58 35.75 -29.35 25.50
N LYS A 59 37.05 -29.03 25.57
CA LYS A 59 37.89 -28.93 24.37
C LYS A 59 38.02 -30.26 23.62
N GLN A 60 38.04 -31.40 24.32
CA GLN A 60 38.08 -32.72 23.71
C GLN A 60 36.74 -33.09 23.06
N ILE A 61 35.62 -32.78 23.72
CA ILE A 61 34.27 -32.91 23.15
C ILE A 61 34.17 -32.11 21.85
N ASP A 62 34.60 -30.84 21.87
CA ASP A 62 34.57 -29.99 20.69
C ASP A 62 35.42 -30.55 19.53
N LYS A 63 36.52 -31.26 19.83
CA LYS A 63 37.36 -31.87 18.79
C LYS A 63 36.62 -33.02 18.08
N VAL A 64 35.93 -33.87 18.84
CA VAL A 64 35.10 -34.96 18.29
C VAL A 64 33.95 -34.39 17.48
N GLU A 65 33.30 -33.33 17.97
CA GLU A 65 32.26 -32.65 17.21
C GLU A 65 32.78 -32.01 15.92
N ARG A 66 33.95 -31.36 15.96
CA ARG A 66 34.58 -30.78 14.78
C ARG A 66 34.90 -31.86 13.75
N PHE A 67 35.50 -32.97 14.16
CA PHE A 67 35.76 -34.11 13.28
C PHE A 67 34.48 -34.57 12.54
N ARG A 68 33.37 -34.75 13.26
CA ARG A 68 32.07 -35.09 12.65
C ARG A 68 31.59 -34.01 11.66
N LYS A 69 31.69 -32.73 12.04
CA LYS A 69 31.25 -31.60 11.20
C LYS A 69 32.09 -31.49 9.93
N ASP A 70 33.40 -31.71 10.02
CA ASP A 70 34.33 -31.62 8.89
C ASP A 70 34.14 -32.80 7.95
N ALA A 71 33.98 -34.03 8.45
CA ALA A 71 33.62 -35.18 7.63
C ALA A 71 32.31 -34.96 6.84
N LYS A 72 31.29 -34.36 7.49
CA LYS A 72 30.03 -33.98 6.81
C LYS A 72 30.27 -32.94 5.70
N LYS A 73 31.13 -31.95 5.93
CA LYS A 73 31.44 -30.93 4.92
C LYS A 73 32.14 -31.55 3.70
N GLU A 74 33.11 -32.43 3.91
CA GLU A 74 33.83 -33.10 2.81
C GLU A 74 32.88 -33.94 1.95
N ILE A 75 31.94 -34.66 2.57
CA ILE A 75 30.93 -35.44 1.83
C ILE A 75 29.94 -34.55 1.08
N ASN A 76 29.59 -33.40 1.66
CA ASN A 76 28.66 -32.47 1.02
C ASN A 76 29.32 -31.62 -0.08
N LYS A 77 30.65 -31.49 -0.09
CA LYS A 77 31.37 -30.64 -1.05
C LYS A 77 31.08 -30.98 -2.53
N PRO A 78 31.09 -32.26 -2.97
CA PRO A 78 30.69 -32.61 -4.34
C PRO A 78 29.25 -32.22 -4.68
N TYR A 79 28.34 -32.29 -3.70
CA TYR A 79 26.97 -31.85 -3.88
C TYR A 79 26.88 -30.33 -4.00
N ASP A 80 27.59 -29.57 -3.16
CA ASP A 80 27.62 -28.12 -3.23
C ASP A 80 28.22 -27.64 -4.57
N GLU A 81 29.25 -28.32 -5.08
CA GLU A 81 29.81 -28.05 -6.41
C GLU A 81 28.82 -28.35 -7.54
N LEU A 82 28.09 -29.46 -7.47
CA LEU A 82 27.01 -29.77 -8.41
C LEU A 82 25.93 -28.68 -8.37
N LYS A 83 25.53 -28.27 -7.17
CA LYS A 83 24.52 -27.23 -6.96
C LYS A 83 24.95 -25.92 -7.62
N VAL A 84 26.18 -25.46 -7.40
CA VAL A 84 26.72 -24.23 -8.02
C VAL A 84 26.68 -24.32 -9.55
N LYS A 85 27.04 -25.47 -10.13
CA LYS A 85 26.99 -25.68 -11.59
C LYS A 85 25.57 -25.62 -12.11
N THR A 86 24.64 -26.32 -11.46
CA THR A 86 23.21 -26.32 -11.84
C THR A 86 22.58 -24.94 -11.70
N ASP A 87 22.87 -24.24 -10.61
CA ASP A 87 22.41 -22.87 -10.37
C ASP A 87 22.94 -21.91 -11.44
N SER A 88 24.18 -22.08 -11.90
CA SER A 88 24.75 -21.30 -13.01
C SER A 88 24.02 -21.54 -14.33
N ILE A 89 23.65 -22.80 -14.63
CA ILE A 89 22.87 -23.14 -15.83
C ILE A 89 21.49 -22.50 -15.74
N LEU A 90 20.81 -22.67 -14.60
CA LEU A 90 19.48 -22.10 -14.36
C LEU A 90 19.49 -20.58 -14.44
N LYS A 91 20.52 -19.93 -13.91
CA LYS A 91 20.69 -18.47 -13.97
C LYS A 91 20.80 -17.98 -15.42
N SER A 92 21.59 -18.65 -16.26
CA SER A 92 21.72 -18.28 -17.67
C SER A 92 20.37 -18.35 -18.41
N ILE A 93 19.60 -19.43 -18.19
CA ILE A 93 18.28 -19.61 -18.78
C ILE A 93 17.31 -18.54 -18.27
N THR A 94 17.28 -18.34 -16.95
CA THR A 94 16.38 -17.38 -16.29
C THR A 94 16.62 -15.96 -16.80
N ASN A 95 17.88 -15.55 -16.91
CA ASN A 95 18.25 -14.24 -17.44
C ASN A 95 17.77 -14.06 -18.89
N ALA A 96 17.97 -15.06 -19.75
CA ALA A 96 17.50 -15.02 -21.13
C ALA A 96 15.97 -14.95 -21.20
N THR A 97 15.25 -15.74 -20.39
CA THR A 97 13.79 -15.69 -20.30
C THR A 97 13.28 -14.33 -19.81
N GLN A 98 13.97 -13.70 -18.87
CA GLN A 98 13.61 -12.36 -18.38
C GLN A 98 13.74 -11.29 -19.47
N ILE A 99 14.75 -11.39 -20.34
CA ILE A 99 14.91 -10.48 -21.49
C ILE A 99 13.70 -10.63 -22.43
N ILE A 100 13.33 -11.86 -22.78
CA ILE A 100 12.18 -12.12 -23.67
C ILE A 100 10.88 -11.59 -23.03
N LYS A 101 10.63 -11.88 -21.75
CA LYS A 101 9.45 -11.37 -21.03
C LYS A 101 9.42 -9.83 -20.99
N LYS A 102 10.57 -9.19 -20.87
CA LYS A 102 10.68 -7.73 -20.90
C LYS A 102 10.32 -7.20 -22.29
N GLN A 103 10.92 -7.76 -23.34
CA GLN A 103 10.64 -7.40 -24.73
C GLN A 103 9.16 -7.60 -25.09
N GLU A 104 8.57 -8.72 -24.65
CA GLU A 104 7.14 -9.00 -24.79
C GLU A 104 6.31 -7.88 -24.17
N ARG A 105 6.52 -7.57 -22.88
CA ARG A 105 5.79 -6.49 -22.18
C ARG A 105 5.96 -5.13 -22.83
N GLU A 106 7.16 -4.77 -23.25
CA GLU A 106 7.44 -3.50 -23.94
C GLU A 106 6.67 -3.42 -25.27
N LEU A 107 6.63 -4.51 -26.03
CA LEU A 107 5.87 -4.60 -27.27
C LEU A 107 4.37 -4.55 -27.02
N GLU A 108 3.86 -5.23 -26.00
CA GLU A 108 2.44 -5.18 -25.64
C GLU A 108 2.00 -3.77 -25.21
N GLU A 109 2.82 -3.07 -24.43
CA GLU A 109 2.53 -1.71 -23.99
C GLU A 109 2.61 -0.72 -25.15
N ALA A 110 3.60 -0.86 -26.04
CA ALA A 110 3.69 -0.07 -27.26
C ALA A 110 2.46 -0.28 -28.17
N GLN A 111 2.01 -1.52 -28.35
CA GLN A 111 0.79 -1.84 -29.09
C GLN A 111 -0.45 -1.24 -28.43
N ARG A 112 -0.56 -1.31 -27.10
CA ARG A 112 -1.67 -0.73 -26.34
C ARG A 112 -1.69 0.79 -26.48
N GLN A 113 -0.53 1.43 -26.41
CA GLN A 113 -0.40 2.88 -26.56
C GLN A 113 -0.74 3.32 -28.00
N HIS A 114 -0.22 2.65 -29.02
CA HIS A 114 -0.59 2.92 -30.41
C HIS A 114 -2.10 2.79 -30.63
N LYS A 115 -2.70 1.70 -30.12
CA LYS A 115 -4.14 1.51 -30.19
C LYS A 115 -4.91 2.63 -29.48
N LYS A 116 -4.44 3.07 -28.32
CA LYS A 116 -5.03 4.20 -27.59
C LYS A 116 -4.98 5.49 -28.41
N ASP A 117 -3.88 5.74 -29.10
CA ASP A 117 -3.71 6.92 -29.96
C ASP A 117 -4.63 6.86 -31.19
N ASP A 118 -4.77 5.68 -31.82
CA ASP A 118 -5.72 5.46 -32.92
C ASP A 118 -7.17 5.70 -32.47
N ILE A 119 -7.55 5.16 -31.30
CA ILE A 119 -8.90 5.36 -30.74
C ILE A 119 -9.11 6.84 -30.38
N ASN A 120 -8.10 7.54 -29.87
CA ASN A 120 -8.20 8.98 -29.59
C ASN A 120 -8.40 9.78 -30.88
N ALA A 121 -7.71 9.41 -31.97
CA ALA A 121 -7.92 10.04 -33.27
C ALA A 121 -9.36 9.83 -33.77
N LEU A 122 -9.89 8.61 -33.67
CA LEU A 122 -11.29 8.31 -33.99
C LEU A 122 -12.27 9.10 -33.10
N TYR A 123 -11.97 9.22 -31.81
CA TYR A 123 -12.76 9.98 -30.86
C TYR A 123 -12.85 11.46 -31.27
N LEU A 124 -11.71 12.08 -31.60
CA LEU A 124 -11.67 13.48 -32.05
C LEU A 124 -12.40 13.67 -33.39
N GLN A 125 -12.28 12.73 -34.31
CA GLN A 125 -13.06 12.76 -35.56
C GLN A 125 -14.56 12.70 -35.30
N ARG A 126 -14.99 11.80 -34.40
CA ARG A 126 -16.40 11.65 -34.00
C ARG A 126 -16.91 12.90 -33.30
N LEU A 127 -16.11 13.50 -32.42
CA LEU A 127 -16.44 14.69 -31.64
C LEU A 127 -16.87 15.86 -32.53
N ASN A 128 -16.29 15.99 -33.73
CA ASN A 128 -16.69 17.02 -34.71
C ASN A 128 -18.17 16.94 -35.13
N LEU A 129 -18.81 15.77 -34.99
CA LEU A 129 -20.22 15.56 -35.30
C LEU A 129 -21.16 15.98 -34.15
N TYR A 130 -20.62 16.22 -32.94
CA TYR A 130 -21.40 16.55 -31.74
C TYR A 130 -20.92 17.88 -31.14
N PRO A 131 -21.41 19.03 -31.65
CA PRO A 131 -21.06 20.34 -31.12
C PRO A 131 -21.41 20.46 -29.63
N ASN A 132 -20.50 21.02 -28.83
CA ASN A 132 -20.65 21.22 -27.38
C ASN A 132 -20.81 19.92 -26.56
N PHE A 133 -20.30 18.80 -27.06
CA PHE A 133 -20.27 17.56 -26.30
C PHE A 133 -19.28 17.68 -25.11
N PRO A 134 -19.74 17.49 -23.85
CA PRO A 134 -18.96 17.87 -22.67
C PRO A 134 -17.96 16.80 -22.22
N PHE A 135 -18.08 15.57 -22.73
CA PHE A 135 -17.22 14.47 -22.33
C PHE A 135 -15.91 14.46 -23.11
N LYS A 136 -14.86 13.96 -22.46
CA LYS A 136 -13.51 13.82 -22.99
C LYS A 136 -13.22 12.36 -23.33
N PHE A 137 -12.12 12.14 -24.05
CA PHE A 137 -11.66 10.80 -24.42
C PHE A 137 -11.49 9.86 -23.21
N ASN A 138 -10.99 10.36 -22.08
CA ASN A 138 -10.83 9.56 -20.86
C ASN A 138 -12.17 9.11 -20.26
N ASP A 139 -13.26 9.86 -20.46
CA ASP A 139 -14.59 9.48 -19.98
C ASP A 139 -15.11 8.29 -20.81
N PHE A 140 -14.87 8.31 -22.12
CA PHE A 140 -15.14 7.16 -22.99
C PHE A 140 -14.31 5.94 -22.59
N LEU A 141 -13.00 6.09 -22.38
CA LEU A 141 -12.15 4.98 -21.93
C LEU A 141 -12.56 4.42 -20.58
N SER A 142 -13.06 5.26 -19.67
CA SER A 142 -13.55 4.81 -18.37
C SER A 142 -14.84 3.99 -18.53
N ALA A 143 -15.76 4.44 -19.38
CA ALA A 143 -17.00 3.73 -19.69
C ALA A 143 -16.80 2.45 -20.51
N GLN A 144 -15.76 2.40 -21.35
CA GLN A 144 -15.46 1.30 -22.27
C GLN A 144 -14.03 0.79 -22.08
N SER A 145 -13.66 0.46 -20.84
CA SER A 145 -12.28 0.13 -20.46
C SER A 145 -11.66 -1.06 -21.20
N ASN A 146 -12.50 -1.96 -21.73
CA ASN A 146 -12.07 -3.12 -22.49
C ASN A 146 -11.59 -2.79 -23.91
N VAL A 147 -11.83 -1.58 -24.46
CA VAL A 147 -11.46 -1.25 -25.84
C VAL A 147 -9.96 -1.27 -26.08
N LEU A 148 -9.14 -1.13 -25.04
CA LEU A 148 -7.68 -1.27 -25.12
C LEU A 148 -7.20 -2.73 -25.12
N ASN A 149 -8.08 -3.71 -24.87
CA ASN A 149 -7.73 -5.12 -24.90
C ASN A 149 -7.43 -5.57 -26.34
N LYS A 150 -6.44 -6.45 -26.49
CA LYS A 150 -6.05 -7.01 -27.80
C LYS A 150 -7.19 -7.73 -28.53
N SER A 151 -8.12 -8.31 -27.78
CA SER A 151 -9.27 -9.06 -28.32
C SER A 151 -10.35 -8.18 -28.94
N VAL A 152 -10.38 -6.88 -28.63
CA VAL A 152 -11.39 -5.95 -29.16
C VAL A 152 -10.87 -5.35 -30.46
N SER A 153 -11.55 -5.55 -31.58
CA SER A 153 -11.14 -4.98 -32.87
C SER A 153 -11.37 -3.46 -32.93
N MET A 154 -10.71 -2.79 -33.88
CA MET A 154 -10.94 -1.36 -34.10
C MET A 154 -12.38 -1.08 -34.53
N ASN A 155 -12.93 -1.90 -35.43
CA ASN A 155 -14.35 -1.79 -35.85
C ASN A 155 -15.29 -1.90 -34.65
N LYS A 156 -15.06 -2.86 -33.74
CA LYS A 156 -15.91 -2.98 -32.56
C LYS A 156 -15.78 -1.77 -31.64
N THR A 157 -14.57 -1.23 -31.53
CA THR A 157 -14.31 -0.02 -30.74
C THR A 157 -15.07 1.18 -31.32
N GLU A 158 -15.10 1.32 -32.64
CA GLU A 158 -15.84 2.37 -33.33
C GLU A 158 -17.36 2.24 -33.13
N GLU A 159 -17.92 1.03 -33.22
CA GLU A 159 -19.34 0.78 -32.90
C GLU A 159 -19.70 1.18 -31.48
N LEU A 160 -18.87 0.78 -30.49
CA LEU A 160 -19.07 1.11 -29.09
C LEU A 160 -18.96 2.62 -28.84
N MET A 161 -18.02 3.28 -29.51
CA MET A 161 -17.85 4.73 -29.47
C MET A 161 -19.09 5.43 -30.03
N ALA A 162 -19.57 5.03 -31.20
CA ALA A 162 -20.78 5.57 -31.81
C ALA A 162 -21.98 5.46 -30.87
N ALA A 163 -22.24 4.25 -30.34
CA ALA A 163 -23.33 4.01 -29.40
C ALA A 163 -23.21 4.85 -28.12
N TRP A 164 -21.99 5.03 -27.62
CA TRP A 164 -21.74 5.83 -26.42
C TRP A 164 -22.03 7.32 -26.68
N PHE A 165 -21.52 7.91 -27.76
CA PHE A 165 -21.84 9.28 -28.15
C PHE A 165 -23.34 9.51 -28.32
N ASP A 166 -24.03 8.60 -29.04
CA ASP A 166 -25.48 8.70 -29.26
C ASP A 166 -26.27 8.65 -27.96
N THR A 167 -25.86 7.79 -27.02
CA THR A 167 -26.51 7.66 -25.71
C THR A 167 -26.31 8.92 -24.89
N LYS A 168 -25.07 9.41 -24.80
CA LYS A 168 -24.75 10.64 -24.06
C LYS A 168 -25.44 11.87 -24.64
N GLN A 169 -25.52 11.98 -25.97
CA GLN A 169 -26.23 13.07 -26.60
C GLN A 169 -27.74 13.02 -26.29
N LYS A 170 -28.36 11.84 -26.36
CA LYS A 170 -29.77 11.66 -25.99
C LYS A 170 -30.03 12.04 -24.54
N ASP A 171 -29.16 11.61 -23.62
CA ASP A 171 -29.26 11.96 -22.20
C ASP A 171 -29.20 13.47 -21.99
N ILE A 172 -28.24 14.15 -22.63
CA ILE A 172 -28.12 15.62 -22.60
C ILE A 172 -29.39 16.28 -23.16
N ASP A 173 -29.92 15.79 -24.28
CA ASP A 173 -31.11 16.35 -24.92
C ASP A 173 -32.38 16.15 -24.09
N VAL A 174 -32.44 15.08 -23.30
CA VAL A 174 -33.51 14.88 -22.29
C VAL A 174 -33.34 15.86 -21.14
N ILE A 175 -32.14 15.97 -20.55
CA ILE A 175 -31.86 16.86 -19.42
C ILE A 175 -32.17 18.32 -19.76
N LYS A 176 -31.83 18.77 -20.98
CA LYS A 176 -32.11 20.14 -21.45
C LYS A 176 -33.59 20.53 -21.44
N LYS A 177 -34.50 19.55 -21.44
CA LYS A 177 -35.96 19.78 -21.42
C LYS A 177 -36.55 19.76 -20.01
N MET A 178 -35.74 19.49 -18.99
CA MET A 178 -36.18 19.38 -17.60
C MET A 178 -36.06 20.73 -16.88
N ASP A 179 -36.86 20.90 -15.82
CA ASP A 179 -36.60 21.93 -14.83
C ASP A 179 -35.22 21.67 -14.19
N ASP A 180 -34.50 22.73 -13.83
CA ASP A 180 -33.15 22.64 -13.24
C ASP A 180 -32.10 22.00 -14.14
N ALA A 181 -32.31 22.05 -15.46
CA ALA A 181 -31.45 21.45 -16.48
C ALA A 181 -29.96 21.71 -16.25
N GLU A 182 -29.56 22.94 -15.89
CA GLU A 182 -28.16 23.29 -15.66
C GLU A 182 -27.53 22.52 -14.49
N GLU A 183 -28.22 22.44 -13.35
CA GLU A 183 -27.73 21.71 -12.17
C GLU A 183 -27.69 20.20 -12.42
N ILE A 184 -28.72 19.68 -13.09
CA ILE A 184 -28.80 18.25 -13.44
C ILE A 184 -27.70 17.89 -14.45
N LEU A 185 -27.47 18.74 -15.45
CA LEU A 185 -26.43 18.53 -16.45
C LEU A 185 -25.04 18.58 -15.82
N ALA A 186 -24.78 19.53 -14.91
CA ALA A 186 -23.51 19.61 -14.20
C ALA A 186 -23.25 18.34 -13.38
N GLN A 187 -24.26 17.83 -12.68
CA GLN A 187 -24.17 16.58 -11.92
C GLN A 187 -23.94 15.37 -12.84
N TYR A 188 -24.64 15.30 -13.97
CA TYR A 188 -24.52 14.22 -14.94
C TYR A 188 -23.15 14.21 -15.64
N ILE A 189 -22.58 15.37 -15.98
CA ILE A 189 -21.23 15.46 -16.56
C ILE A 189 -20.19 14.92 -15.57
N MET A 190 -20.37 15.19 -14.28
CA MET A 190 -19.46 14.72 -13.24
C MET A 190 -19.57 13.20 -13.01
N PHE A 191 -20.78 12.63 -13.13
CA PHE A 191 -21.07 11.21 -12.94
C PHE A 191 -22.02 10.70 -14.03
N PRO A 192 -21.49 10.33 -15.21
CA PRO A 192 -22.31 10.08 -16.39
C PRO A 192 -22.99 8.71 -16.40
N ASP A 193 -23.06 8.00 -15.28
CA ASP A 193 -23.58 6.63 -15.27
C ASP A 193 -25.10 6.58 -15.44
N SER A 194 -25.82 7.57 -14.88
CA SER A 194 -27.28 7.57 -14.88
C SER A 194 -27.88 8.97 -14.77
N VAL A 195 -28.74 9.33 -15.73
CA VAL A 195 -29.53 10.58 -15.69
C VAL A 195 -30.45 10.62 -14.47
N THR A 196 -31.08 9.50 -14.13
CA THR A 196 -31.99 9.38 -12.98
C THR A 196 -31.28 9.67 -11.66
N GLU A 197 -30.04 9.22 -11.51
CA GLU A 197 -29.24 9.48 -10.31
C GLU A 197 -28.85 10.96 -10.22
N ALA A 198 -28.50 11.59 -11.35
CA ALA A 198 -28.23 13.02 -11.40
C ALA A 198 -29.45 13.84 -10.96
N ILE A 199 -30.64 13.53 -11.50
CA ILE A 199 -31.91 14.17 -11.12
C ILE A 199 -32.17 14.02 -9.62
N SER A 200 -32.08 12.78 -9.11
CA SER A 200 -32.34 12.48 -7.71
C SER A 200 -31.38 13.21 -6.77
N THR A 201 -30.13 13.37 -7.18
CA THR A 201 -29.10 14.08 -6.41
C THR A 201 -29.41 15.57 -6.31
N VAL A 202 -29.78 16.20 -7.42
CA VAL A 202 -30.17 17.62 -7.44
C VAL A 202 -31.42 17.86 -6.60
N GLN A 203 -32.45 17.02 -6.75
CA GLN A 203 -33.68 17.11 -5.96
C GLN A 203 -33.41 17.01 -4.46
N LYS A 204 -32.63 16.00 -4.03
CA LYS A 204 -32.23 15.86 -2.62
C LYS A 204 -31.47 17.08 -2.12
N LYS A 205 -30.52 17.60 -2.91
CA LYS A 205 -29.77 18.81 -2.56
C LYS A 205 -30.71 19.99 -2.33
N LYS A 206 -31.71 20.19 -3.19
CA LYS A 206 -32.70 21.26 -3.03
C LYS A 206 -33.55 21.09 -1.78
N GLU A 207 -34.01 19.87 -1.49
CA GLU A 207 -34.75 19.59 -0.24
C GLU A 207 -33.91 19.91 1.01
N TYR A 208 -32.62 19.55 1.01
CA TYR A 208 -31.72 19.88 2.12
C TYR A 208 -31.52 21.39 2.27
N LEU A 209 -31.34 22.11 1.17
CA LEU A 209 -31.20 23.58 1.18
C LEU A 209 -32.48 24.26 1.66
N GLN A 210 -33.66 23.78 1.24
CA GLN A 210 -34.94 24.28 1.74
C GLN A 210 -35.10 24.04 3.24
N LYS A 211 -34.82 22.83 3.73
CA LYS A 211 -34.85 22.50 5.16
C LYS A 211 -33.87 23.36 5.97
N ALA A 212 -32.66 23.60 5.46
CA ALA A 212 -31.67 24.47 6.09
C ALA A 212 -32.13 25.94 6.11
N ALA A 213 -32.74 26.42 5.03
CA ALA A 213 -33.31 27.77 4.95
C ALA A 213 -34.49 27.96 5.91
N GLU A 214 -35.36 26.95 6.07
CA GLU A 214 -36.46 26.99 7.04
C GLU A 214 -35.97 26.94 8.49
N ALA A 215 -34.95 26.15 8.78
CA ALA A 215 -34.33 26.09 10.11
C ALA A 215 -33.65 27.42 10.49
N THR A 216 -33.04 28.10 9.52
CA THR A 216 -32.42 29.42 9.72
C THR A 216 -33.46 30.55 9.85
N LYS A 217 -34.57 30.51 9.10
CA LYS A 217 -35.71 31.45 9.30
C LYS A 217 -36.41 31.26 10.65
N LYS A 218 -36.55 30.03 11.14
CA LYS A 218 -37.09 29.75 12.49
C LYS A 218 -36.14 30.15 13.63
N THR A 219 -34.90 30.55 13.32
CA THR A 219 -33.90 31.02 14.28
C THR A 219 -33.64 32.53 14.18
N GLU A 220 -34.52 33.30 13.53
CA GLU A 220 -34.66 34.74 13.79
C GLU A 220 -35.23 34.96 15.22
N THR A 221 -34.32 34.77 16.19
CA THR A 221 -34.25 35.23 17.60
C THR A 221 -35.51 35.28 18.48
N PRO A 222 -35.49 34.68 19.69
CA PRO A 222 -36.11 35.32 20.85
C PRO A 222 -35.45 36.69 21.02
N ASP A 223 -36.26 37.74 20.87
CA ASP A 223 -35.92 39.12 21.18
C ASP A 223 -35.47 39.22 22.66
N TYR A 224 -34.16 39.24 22.90
CA TYR A 224 -33.55 39.49 24.21
C TYR A 224 -33.37 41.01 24.47
N ASN A 225 -34.14 41.87 23.81
CA ASN A 225 -34.15 43.31 24.05
C ASN A 225 -35.58 43.84 24.27
N ASN A 226 -36.29 43.28 25.24
CA ASN A 226 -37.42 43.96 25.88
C ASN A 226 -37.29 43.86 27.41
N ASP A 227 -36.36 44.64 27.99
CA ASP A 227 -36.57 45.35 29.26
C ASP A 227 -35.36 46.28 29.61
N ILE A 228 -35.19 47.37 28.86
CA ILE A 228 -34.35 48.49 29.33
C ILE A 228 -35.25 49.51 30.02
N THR A 229 -35.78 49.15 31.19
CA THR A 229 -36.16 50.09 32.24
C THR A 229 -36.24 49.36 33.59
N LYS A 230 -35.10 49.05 34.20
CA LYS A 230 -34.96 48.82 35.65
C LYS A 230 -33.50 48.97 36.10
N ALA A 231 -33.19 50.13 36.67
CA ALA A 231 -32.03 50.52 37.48
C ALA A 231 -30.68 49.81 37.21
N LYS A 232 -29.72 50.52 36.58
CA LYS A 232 -28.31 50.14 36.54
C LYS A 232 -27.80 49.94 37.98
N LYS A 233 -27.67 48.69 38.44
CA LYS A 233 -26.96 48.38 39.68
C LYS A 233 -25.45 48.43 39.40
N PRO A 234 -24.66 49.20 40.16
CA PRO A 234 -23.22 49.18 40.00
C PRO A 234 -22.68 47.79 40.36
N VAL A 235 -21.85 47.22 39.49
CA VAL A 235 -21.14 45.96 39.74
C VAL A 235 -19.74 46.30 40.23
N THR A 236 -19.38 45.83 41.43
CA THR A 236 -18.04 46.02 42.00
C THR A 236 -17.24 44.74 41.84
N PHE A 237 -16.02 44.86 41.34
CA PHE A 237 -15.04 43.78 41.29
C PHE A 237 -13.72 44.31 41.88
N VAL A 238 -12.98 43.44 42.55
CA VAL A 238 -11.73 43.77 43.25
C VAL A 238 -10.57 43.12 42.53
N ILE A 239 -9.54 43.91 42.22
CA ILE A 239 -8.30 43.44 41.60
C ILE A 239 -7.21 43.51 42.66
N TYR A 240 -6.58 42.37 42.96
CA TYR A 240 -5.59 42.25 44.03
C TYR A 240 -4.15 42.52 43.57
N ASP A 241 -3.90 42.53 42.25
CA ASP A 241 -2.59 42.83 41.66
C ASP A 241 -2.57 44.23 41.01
N THR A 242 -1.68 45.09 41.51
CA THR A 242 -1.48 46.45 41.01
C THR A 242 -1.10 46.52 39.52
N GLY A 243 -0.39 45.51 38.99
CA GLY A 243 -0.03 45.43 37.58
C GLY A 243 -1.22 45.11 36.68
N GLU A 244 -2.17 44.33 37.17
CA GLU A 244 -3.41 43.99 36.45
C GLU A 244 -4.43 45.13 36.51
N ALA A 245 -4.48 45.87 37.62
CA ALA A 245 -5.34 47.04 37.77
C ALA A 245 -5.08 48.08 36.67
N SER A 246 -3.79 48.31 36.31
CA SER A 246 -3.43 49.22 35.23
C SER A 246 -3.92 48.74 33.86
N LYS A 247 -3.95 47.42 33.60
CA LYS A 247 -4.45 46.87 32.33
C LYS A 247 -5.97 47.01 32.23
N VAL A 248 -6.68 46.78 33.33
CA VAL A 248 -8.14 46.93 33.37
C VAL A 248 -8.54 48.39 33.17
N ARG A 249 -7.86 49.36 33.79
CA ARG A 249 -8.09 50.80 33.53
C ARG A 249 -7.94 51.15 32.05
N SER A 250 -6.85 50.72 31.43
CA SER A 250 -6.60 50.97 30.01
C SER A 250 -7.69 50.39 29.13
N TYR A 251 -8.18 49.18 29.44
CA TYR A 251 -9.28 48.56 28.73
C TYR A 251 -10.60 49.33 28.91
N MET A 252 -10.95 49.71 30.14
CA MET A 252 -12.19 50.45 30.42
C MET A 252 -12.21 51.82 29.73
N ASN A 253 -11.08 52.54 29.76
CA ASN A 253 -10.92 53.83 29.08
C ASN A 253 -11.02 53.69 27.56
N ALA A 254 -10.35 52.69 26.96
CA ALA A 254 -10.40 52.45 25.52
C ALA A 254 -11.82 52.17 25.01
N ASN A 255 -12.66 51.56 25.85
CA ASN A 255 -14.03 51.18 25.51
C ASN A 255 -15.09 52.18 26.02
N LYS A 256 -14.69 53.34 26.56
CA LYS A 256 -15.60 54.38 27.10
C LYS A 256 -16.57 53.85 28.17
N ILE A 257 -16.12 52.88 28.96
CA ILE A 257 -16.91 52.32 30.06
C ILE A 257 -16.75 53.25 31.27
N GLU A 258 -17.86 53.77 31.80
CA GLU A 258 -17.85 54.57 33.03
C GLU A 258 -17.59 53.68 34.25
N TYR A 259 -16.55 54.00 35.03
CA TYR A 259 -16.24 53.32 36.28
C TYR A 259 -15.85 54.33 37.35
N LYS A 260 -15.94 53.91 38.61
CA LYS A 260 -15.45 54.65 39.77
C LYS A 260 -14.59 53.71 40.60
N GLU A 261 -13.41 54.17 40.97
CA GLU A 261 -12.55 53.46 41.90
C GLU A 261 -12.96 53.84 43.32
N ILE A 262 -13.08 52.81 44.18
CA ILE A 262 -13.47 52.94 45.59
C ILE A 262 -12.26 52.66 46.46
#